data_AF-A0A3L7QTM7-F1
#
_entry.id   AF-A0A3L7QTM7-F1
#
_cell.length_a   1.000
_cell.length_b   1.000
_cell.length_c   1.000
_cell.angle_alpha   90.00
_cell.angle_beta   90.00
_cell.angle_gamma   90.00
#
_symmetry.space_group_name_H-M   'P 1'
#
loop_
_entity.id
_entity.type
_entity.pdbx_description
1 polymer ?
#
loop_
_entity_poly.entity_id
_entity_poly.type
_entity_poly.pdbx_seq_one_letter_code
_entity_poly.pdbx_strand_id
1 'polypeptide(L)'
;MRYFVLAAFAFMFSVGLSSAADKPAKEVTLKGEINCSKCALNETADCGHAIKVSENGKVVIYYLKDNGKAEPYHDVVCNGPAKGSVKGVVLEKEGKKWIVPAKDGVKYD
;
A
#
# COMPACT_ATOMS: atom_id res chain seq x y z
N MET A 1 49.83 -42.03 -4.56
CA MET A 1 50.40 -40.89 -3.82
C MET A 1 49.94 -39.62 -4.53
N ARG A 2 49.08 -38.85 -3.88
CA ARG A 2 48.18 -37.86 -4.49
C ARG A 2 48.82 -36.47 -4.35
N TYR A 3 49.35 -35.93 -5.45
CA TYR A 3 49.87 -34.56 -5.50
C TYR A 3 49.21 -33.83 -6.66
N PHE A 4 48.24 -32.98 -6.34
CA PHE A 4 47.89 -31.83 -7.15
C PHE A 4 47.65 -30.67 -6.21
N VAL A 5 48.57 -29.72 -6.31
CA VAL A 5 48.62 -28.43 -5.65
C VAL A 5 47.74 -27.45 -6.46
N LEU A 6 47.21 -26.42 -5.78
CA LEU A 6 46.52 -25.21 -6.29
C LEU A 6 45.04 -25.34 -6.67
N ALA A 7 44.17 -24.67 -5.89
CA ALA A 7 43.35 -23.57 -6.39
C ALA A 7 42.63 -22.86 -5.23
N ALA A 8 42.83 -21.55 -5.15
CA ALA A 8 42.16 -20.64 -4.24
C ALA A 8 40.65 -20.55 -4.54
N PHE A 9 39.83 -20.44 -3.50
CA PHE A 9 38.50 -19.83 -3.61
C PHE A 9 38.28 -18.97 -2.36
N ALA A 10 38.71 -17.71 -2.45
CA ALA A 10 38.28 -16.66 -1.56
C ALA A 10 36.77 -16.46 -1.77
N PHE A 11 35.96 -16.90 -0.82
CA PHE A 11 34.52 -16.66 -0.83
C PHE A 11 34.27 -15.21 -0.41
N MET A 12 34.36 -14.32 -1.40
CA MET A 12 34.05 -12.90 -1.24
C MET A 12 32.53 -12.78 -1.09
N PHE A 13 32.07 -12.75 0.16
CA PHE A 13 30.67 -12.49 0.50
C PHE A 13 30.38 -11.01 0.24
N SER A 14 30.07 -10.69 -1.01
CA SER A 14 29.53 -9.39 -1.40
C SER A 14 28.13 -9.28 -0.80
N VAL A 15 28.06 -8.72 0.41
CA VAL A 15 26.84 -8.10 0.93
C VAL A 15 26.44 -6.99 -0.03
N GLY A 16 25.56 -7.34 -0.98
CA GLY A 16 24.80 -6.38 -1.76
C GLY A 16 23.90 -5.62 -0.82
N LEU A 17 24.42 -4.53 -0.25
CA LEU A 17 23.62 -3.47 0.35
C LEU A 17 22.79 -2.89 -0.80
N SER A 18 21.60 -3.48 -0.98
CA SER A 18 20.57 -2.91 -1.84
C SER A 18 20.12 -1.63 -1.15
N SER A 19 20.84 -0.54 -1.44
CA SER A 19 20.36 0.80 -1.14
C SER A 19 18.99 0.92 -1.77
N ALA A 20 17.96 0.91 -0.92
CA ALA A 20 16.63 1.38 -1.26
C ALA A 20 16.78 2.87 -1.57
N ALA A 21 17.20 3.17 -2.79
CA ALA A 21 17.14 4.52 -3.34
C ALA A 21 15.66 4.90 -3.29
N ASP A 22 15.34 5.87 -2.43
CA ASP A 22 14.05 6.53 -2.32
C ASP A 22 13.58 6.94 -3.71
N LYS A 23 12.80 6.07 -4.35
CA LYS A 23 12.05 6.44 -5.55
C LYS A 23 11.13 7.57 -5.11
N PRO A 24 11.11 8.72 -5.82
CA PRO A 24 10.14 9.76 -5.52
C PRO A 24 8.77 9.10 -5.54
N ALA A 25 8.07 9.18 -4.41
CA ALA A 25 6.88 8.41 -4.17
C ALA A 25 5.82 8.83 -5.21
N LYS A 26 5.62 7.99 -6.22
CA LYS A 26 4.87 8.34 -7.43
C LYS A 26 3.41 8.54 -7.04
N GLU A 27 2.89 9.72 -7.34
CA GLU A 27 1.46 9.96 -7.20
C GLU A 27 0.69 9.10 -8.21
N VAL A 28 -0.29 8.35 -7.70
CA VAL A 28 -1.15 7.46 -8.48
C VAL A 28 -2.60 7.78 -8.22
N THR A 29 -3.47 7.41 -9.15
CA THR A 29 -4.92 7.46 -8.97
C THR A 29 -5.47 6.05 -8.97
N LEU A 30 -5.95 5.61 -7.82
CA LEU A 30 -6.60 4.33 -7.62
C LEU A 30 -8.09 4.49 -7.84
N LYS A 31 -8.70 3.66 -8.69
CA LYS A 31 -10.15 3.67 -8.94
C LYS A 31 -10.74 2.35 -8.47
N GLY A 32 -11.83 2.42 -7.72
CA GLY A 32 -12.41 1.24 -7.11
C GLY A 32 -13.49 1.58 -6.10
N GLU A 33 -13.54 0.78 -5.05
CA GLU A 33 -14.60 0.86 -4.04
C GLU A 33 -13.99 1.27 -2.69
N ILE A 34 -14.39 2.43 -2.19
CA ILE A 34 -14.00 2.94 -0.88
C ILE A 34 -14.87 2.27 0.18
N ASN A 35 -14.20 1.67 1.15
CA ASN A 35 -14.79 0.84 2.18
C ASN A 35 -14.31 1.30 3.56
N CYS A 36 -15.17 1.17 4.57
CA CYS A 36 -14.76 1.38 5.95
C CYS A 36 -13.81 0.26 6.38
N SER A 37 -12.58 0.60 6.76
CA SER A 37 -11.56 -0.38 7.16
C SER A 37 -11.92 -1.15 8.44
N LYS A 38 -12.78 -0.55 9.27
CA LYS A 38 -13.33 -1.17 10.47
C LYS A 38 -14.57 -1.98 10.16
N CYS A 39 -15.66 -1.34 9.75
CA CYS A 39 -16.97 -1.99 9.70
C CYS A 39 -17.12 -2.93 8.49
N ALA A 40 -16.66 -2.50 7.31
CA ALA A 40 -16.80 -3.28 6.09
C ALA A 40 -15.69 -4.32 5.94
N LEU A 41 -14.46 -4.01 6.38
CA LEU A 41 -13.31 -4.91 6.24
C LEU A 41 -12.93 -5.67 7.51
N ASN A 42 -13.30 -5.19 8.70
CA ASN A 42 -12.87 -5.76 9.99
C ASN A 42 -11.34 -5.86 10.16
N GLU A 43 -10.60 -4.93 9.55
CA GLU A 43 -9.13 -4.92 9.52
C GLU A 43 -8.51 -3.91 10.49
N THR A 44 -9.30 -2.95 10.99
CA THR A 44 -8.85 -1.90 11.93
C THR A 44 -9.79 -1.77 13.12
N ALA A 45 -9.23 -1.45 14.29
CA ALA A 45 -10.02 -1.20 15.51
C ALA A 45 -10.79 0.12 15.47
N ASP A 46 -10.21 1.13 14.80
CA ASP A 46 -10.78 2.46 14.62
C ASP A 46 -11.33 2.66 13.22
N CYS A 47 -12.30 3.57 13.10
CA CYS A 47 -12.88 3.93 11.81
C CYS A 47 -11.82 4.63 10.95
N GLY A 48 -11.47 3.97 9.85
CA GLY A 48 -10.73 4.54 8.75
C GLY A 48 -11.33 4.06 7.43
N HIS A 49 -10.63 4.34 6.35
CA HIS A 49 -11.09 4.00 5.02
C HIS A 49 -10.02 3.22 4.25
N ALA A 50 -10.46 2.43 3.28
CA ALA A 50 -9.60 1.71 2.37
C ALA A 50 -10.25 1.66 1.00
N ILE A 51 -9.46 1.77 -0.07
CA ILE A 51 -9.94 1.56 -1.44
C ILE A 51 -9.57 0.14 -1.90
N LYS A 52 -10.60 -0.63 -2.27
CA LYS A 52 -10.43 -1.90 -2.98
C LYS A 52 -10.31 -1.62 -4.47
N VAL A 53 -9.22 -2.04 -5.07
CA VAL A 53 -9.00 -1.95 -6.52
C VAL A 53 -8.80 -3.34 -7.11
N SER A 54 -9.22 -3.52 -8.36
CA SER A 54 -8.90 -4.74 -9.11
C SER A 54 -7.64 -4.48 -9.95
N GLU A 55 -6.52 -5.08 -9.55
CA GLU A 55 -5.26 -5.04 -10.29
C GLU A 55 -5.00 -6.43 -10.85
N ASN A 56 -4.93 -6.57 -12.18
CA ASN A 56 -4.65 -7.84 -12.86
C ASN A 56 -5.58 -8.98 -12.43
N GLY A 57 -6.86 -8.69 -12.20
CA GLY A 57 -7.87 -9.68 -11.76
C GLY A 57 -7.78 -10.04 -10.27
N LYS A 58 -6.90 -9.39 -9.50
CA LYS A 58 -6.78 -9.57 -8.05
C LYS A 58 -7.30 -8.35 -7.32
N VAL A 59 -8.01 -8.57 -6.22
CA VAL A 59 -8.42 -7.49 -5.33
C VAL A 59 -7.23 -7.09 -4.48
N VAL A 60 -6.87 -5.81 -4.56
CA VAL A 60 -5.82 -5.20 -3.75
C VAL A 60 -6.47 -4.12 -2.90
N ILE A 61 -6.17 -4.13 -1.61
CA ILE A 61 -6.70 -3.17 -0.64
C ILE A 61 -5.60 -2.16 -0.30
N TYR A 62 -5.91 -0.88 -0.49
CA TYR A 62 -5.05 0.22 -0.08
C TYR A 62 -5.72 0.98 1.06
N TYR A 63 -5.10 1.00 2.23
CA TYR A 63 -5.59 1.74 3.39
C TYR A 63 -5.31 3.23 3.23
N LEU A 64 -6.30 4.08 3.50
CA LEU A 64 -6.12 5.52 3.41
C LEU A 64 -5.50 6.02 4.71
N LYS A 65 -4.41 6.77 4.61
CA LYS A 65 -3.85 7.55 5.72
C LYS A 65 -4.59 8.89 5.79
N ASP A 66 -5.80 8.84 6.31
CA ASP A 66 -6.73 9.97 6.42
C ASP A 66 -7.05 10.30 7.90
N ASN A 67 -7.98 11.22 8.14
CA ASN A 67 -8.42 11.57 9.49
C ASN A 67 -9.58 10.69 10.01
N GLY A 68 -9.80 9.51 9.40
CA GLY A 68 -10.83 8.57 9.80
C GLY A 68 -12.22 9.21 9.81
N LYS A 69 -12.90 9.16 10.96
CA LYS A 69 -14.28 9.68 11.11
C LYS A 69 -14.45 11.17 10.78
N ALA A 70 -13.36 11.94 10.82
CA ALA A 70 -13.40 13.37 10.54
C ALA A 70 -13.40 13.69 9.03
N GLU A 71 -13.24 12.69 8.17
CA GLU A 71 -13.31 12.86 6.73
C GLU A 71 -14.75 13.08 6.24
N PRO A 72 -14.96 13.93 5.23
CA PRO A 72 -16.31 14.27 4.76
C PRO A 72 -17.06 13.09 4.14
N TYR A 73 -16.36 12.07 3.65
CA TYR A 73 -16.94 10.84 3.10
C TYR A 73 -17.20 9.76 4.15
N HIS A 74 -16.92 10.02 5.44
CA HIS A 74 -17.10 9.01 6.48
C HIS A 74 -18.53 8.49 6.55
N ASP A 75 -19.52 9.38 6.53
CA ASP A 75 -20.93 9.00 6.67
C ASP A 75 -21.39 8.08 5.52
N VAL A 76 -21.03 8.43 4.28
CA VAL A 76 -21.32 7.61 3.10
C VAL A 76 -20.67 6.23 3.20
N VAL A 77 -19.37 6.19 3.52
CA VAL A 77 -18.59 4.95 3.54
C VAL A 77 -18.89 4.07 4.77
N CYS A 78 -19.38 4.66 5.86
CA CYS A 78 -19.82 3.94 7.06
C CYS A 78 -21.13 3.18 6.81
N ASN A 79 -22.02 3.75 5.99
CA ASN A 79 -23.31 3.15 5.65
C ASN A 79 -23.23 2.14 4.50
N GLY A 80 -22.11 2.09 3.77
CA GLY A 80 -21.87 1.09 2.74
C GLY A 80 -20.65 1.39 1.88
N PRO A 81 -20.23 0.45 1.03
CA PRO A 81 -19.17 0.70 0.06
C PRO A 81 -19.58 1.81 -0.93
N ALA A 82 -18.71 2.79 -1.13
CA ALA A 82 -18.90 3.86 -2.11
C ALA A 82 -17.98 3.62 -3.31
N LYS A 83 -18.48 3.81 -4.53
CA LYS A 83 -17.61 3.84 -5.71
C LYS A 83 -16.83 5.14 -5.70
N GLY A 84 -15.57 5.10 -6.14
CA GLY A 84 -14.75 6.28 -6.08
C GLY A 84 -13.34 6.13 -6.63
N SER A 85 -12.55 7.17 -6.39
CA SER A 85 -11.14 7.20 -6.72
C SER A 85 -10.34 7.93 -5.66
N VAL A 86 -9.14 7.45 -5.37
CA VAL A 86 -8.20 8.08 -4.45
C VAL A 86 -6.93 8.40 -5.21
N LYS A 87 -6.63 9.69 -5.34
CA LYS A 87 -5.37 10.20 -5.85
C LYS A 87 -4.44 10.50 -4.69
N GLY A 88 -3.22 9.98 -4.75
CA GLY A 88 -2.27 10.14 -3.67
C GLY A 88 -1.00 9.33 -3.86
N VAL A 89 -0.21 9.27 -2.80
CA VAL A 89 1.09 8.60 -2.79
C VAL A 89 0.95 7.24 -2.09
N VAL A 90 1.29 6.17 -2.79
CA VAL A 90 1.30 4.81 -2.21
C VAL A 90 2.55 4.59 -1.37
N LEU A 91 2.36 3.98 -0.20
CA LEU A 91 3.39 3.61 0.74
C LEU A 91 3.17 2.15 1.15
N GLU A 92 4.24 1.37 1.29
CA GLU A 92 4.15 0.05 1.90
C GLU A 92 4.68 0.14 3.34
N LYS A 93 3.84 -0.26 4.29
CA LYS A 93 4.19 -0.27 5.72
C LYS A 93 3.68 -1.55 6.34
N GLU A 94 4.55 -2.28 7.03
CA GLU A 94 4.19 -3.51 7.75
C GLU A 94 3.52 -4.57 6.83
N GLY A 95 3.95 -4.64 5.56
CA GLY A 95 3.37 -5.56 4.56
C GLY A 95 1.96 -5.19 4.08
N LYS A 96 1.38 -4.07 4.57
CA LYS A 96 0.13 -3.51 4.06
C LYS A 96 0.41 -2.34 3.12
N LYS A 97 -0.42 -2.20 2.09
CA LYS A 97 -0.39 -1.06 1.18
C LYS A 97 -1.24 0.08 1.74
N TRP A 98 -0.63 1.25 1.86
CA TRP A 98 -1.27 2.48 2.27
C TRP A 98 -1.24 3.48 1.13
N ILE A 99 -2.17 4.42 1.13
CA ILE A 99 -2.15 5.59 0.27
C ILE A 99 -2.36 6.82 1.14
N VAL A 100 -1.50 7.83 0.96
CA VAL A 100 -1.68 9.17 1.52
C VAL A 100 -2.45 9.96 0.48
N PRO A 101 -3.76 10.23 0.68
CA PRO A 101 -4.52 10.99 -0.28
C PRO A 101 -3.94 12.40 -0.44
N ALA A 102 -3.92 12.91 -1.67
CA ALA A 102 -3.68 14.33 -1.89
C ALA A 102 -4.85 15.14 -1.31
N LYS A 103 -4.62 16.44 -1.05
CA LYS A 103 -5.71 17.37 -0.72
C LYS A 103 -6.77 17.30 -1.83
N ASP A 104 -8.02 17.00 -1.47
CA ASP A 104 -9.14 16.78 -2.39
C ASP A 104 -8.94 15.63 -3.41
N GLY A 105 -8.02 14.72 -3.11
CA GLY A 105 -7.68 13.57 -3.93
C GLY A 105 -8.69 12.42 -3.85
N VAL A 106 -9.58 12.44 -2.87
CA VAL A 106 -10.65 11.45 -2.68
C VAL A 106 -11.91 11.92 -3.39
N LYS A 107 -12.39 11.12 -4.34
CA LYS A 107 -13.69 11.29 -5.00
C LYS A 107 -14.54 10.07 -4.71
N TYR A 108 -15.80 10.29 -4.41
CA TYR A 108 -16.78 9.26 -4.06
C TYR A 108 -18.12 9.64 -4.69
N ASP A 109 -18.83 8.62 -5.16
CA ASP A 109 -20.17 8.71 -5.76
C ASP A 109 -21.26 8.45 -4.72
#